data_AF-A0A2T0RNF9-F1
#
_entry.id   AF-A0A2T0RNF9-F1
#
_cell.length_a   1.000
_cell.length_b   1.000
_cell.length_c   1.000
_cell.angle_alpha   90.00
_cell.angle_beta   90.00
_cell.angle_gamma   90.00
#
_symmetry.space_group_name_H-M   'P 1'
#
loop_
_entity.id
_entity.type
_entity.pdbx_description
1 polymer ?
#
loop_
_entity_poly.entity_id
_entity_poly.type
_entity_poly.pdbx_seq_one_letter_code
_entity_poly.pdbx_strand_id
1 'polypeptide(L)'
;MHYKASQRIEAVRAGKTDTLDLSHLGLTELPNEVFSLPSLRVLNVRNLMLFSNQTMIDLMKESPFEQDPALLTLIEEAEHDLRQDLLVPKQLQTLDARISQLTALETLDLGFNQLTHLPETLSHLPNLRRLLLNDNQLTAVPTSLAQLVRLELLDLTGNPLETKPVLTQLDKYEAYKAHFKQQRSDAFRAKDLDMGVWLFQKEISYGLVL
;
A
#
# COMPACT_ATOMS: atom_id res chain seq x y z
N MET A 1 -16.68 13.09 4.48
CA MET A 1 -15.43 13.32 3.72
C MET A 1 -14.30 13.50 4.73
N HIS A 2 -13.21 12.72 4.61
CA HIS A 2 -12.12 12.72 5.59
C HIS A 2 -11.32 14.04 5.49
N TYR A 3 -11.39 14.93 6.49
CA TYR A 3 -10.80 16.29 6.43
C TYR A 3 -9.32 16.30 5.99
N LYS A 4 -8.53 15.34 6.52
CA LYS A 4 -7.12 15.18 6.11
C LYS A 4 -6.95 14.81 4.63
N ALA A 5 -7.84 13.98 4.06
CA ALA A 5 -7.79 13.63 2.64
C ALA A 5 -8.05 14.86 1.78
N SER A 6 -9.06 15.66 2.12
CA SER A 6 -9.39 16.89 1.39
C SER A 6 -8.22 17.87 1.35
N GLN A 7 -7.52 18.10 2.47
CA GLN A 7 -6.35 18.98 2.49
C GLN A 7 -5.22 18.51 1.57
N ARG A 8 -4.94 17.20 1.56
CA ARG A 8 -3.89 16.60 0.73
C ARG A 8 -4.26 16.66 -0.76
N ILE A 9 -5.52 16.41 -1.09
CA ILE A 9 -6.06 16.56 -2.45
C ILE A 9 -5.93 18.01 -2.93
N GLU A 10 -6.26 18.99 -2.08
CA GLU A 10 -6.13 20.41 -2.43
C GLU A 10 -4.68 20.84 -2.66
N ALA A 11 -3.72 20.26 -1.93
CA ALA A 11 -2.30 20.53 -2.20
C ALA A 11 -1.88 20.08 -3.62
N VAL A 12 -2.36 18.92 -4.07
CA VAL A 12 -2.14 18.44 -5.44
C VAL A 12 -2.89 19.30 -6.46
N ARG A 13 -4.17 19.61 -6.19
CA ARG A 13 -5.00 20.46 -7.06
C ARG A 13 -4.39 21.84 -7.27
N ALA A 14 -3.79 22.42 -6.22
CA ALA A 14 -3.07 23.68 -6.27
C ALA A 14 -1.67 23.60 -6.93
N GLY A 15 -1.27 22.42 -7.42
CA GLY A 15 0.02 22.21 -8.09
C GLY A 15 1.24 22.27 -7.17
N LYS A 16 1.06 22.16 -5.85
CA LYS A 16 2.18 22.21 -4.89
C LYS A 16 3.00 20.90 -4.88
N THR A 17 2.38 19.81 -5.29
CA THR A 17 2.97 18.46 -5.33
C THR A 17 2.22 17.62 -6.36
N ASP A 18 2.91 16.64 -6.95
CA ASP A 18 2.36 15.60 -7.82
C ASP A 18 2.15 14.27 -7.07
N THR A 19 2.38 14.29 -5.75
CA THR A 19 2.29 13.14 -4.86
C THR A 19 1.12 13.33 -3.90
N LEU A 20 0.18 12.38 -3.95
CA LEU A 20 -0.95 12.28 -3.04
C LEU A 20 -0.77 11.07 -2.13
N ASP A 21 -0.49 11.34 -0.87
CA ASP A 21 -0.46 10.32 0.17
C ASP A 21 -1.79 10.31 0.93
N LEU A 22 -2.56 9.25 0.81
CA LEU A 22 -3.79 8.96 1.56
C LEU A 22 -3.62 7.77 2.50
N SER A 23 -2.37 7.31 2.72
CA SER A 23 -2.08 6.22 3.63
C SER A 23 -2.55 6.52 5.04
N HIS A 24 -2.93 5.47 5.76
CA HIS A 24 -3.40 5.51 7.15
C HIS A 24 -4.64 6.37 7.42
N LEU A 25 -5.39 6.74 6.37
CA LEU A 25 -6.65 7.48 6.52
C LEU A 25 -7.86 6.55 6.67
N GLY A 26 -7.66 5.23 6.71
CA GLY A 26 -8.73 4.25 6.86
C GLY A 26 -9.81 4.41 5.78
N LEU A 27 -9.39 4.53 4.52
CA LEU A 27 -10.31 4.72 3.41
C LEU A 27 -10.90 3.38 2.97
N THR A 28 -12.23 3.31 2.95
CA THR A 28 -12.98 2.19 2.33
C THR A 28 -13.23 2.42 0.84
N GLU A 29 -13.09 3.66 0.38
CA GLU A 29 -13.16 4.08 -1.02
C GLU A 29 -12.28 5.30 -1.27
N LEU A 30 -11.88 5.52 -2.52
CA LEU A 30 -11.16 6.73 -2.90
C LEU A 30 -12.14 7.91 -3.05
N PRO A 31 -11.82 9.11 -2.50
CA PRO A 31 -12.62 10.30 -2.74
C PRO A 31 -12.72 10.62 -4.24
N ASN A 32 -13.92 11.01 -4.69
CA ASN A 32 -14.19 11.29 -6.11
C ASN A 32 -13.26 12.33 -6.72
N GLU A 33 -12.80 13.28 -5.91
CA GLU A 33 -11.90 14.35 -6.30
C GLU A 33 -10.55 13.83 -6.78
N VAL A 34 -10.09 12.68 -6.27
CA VAL A 34 -8.80 12.07 -6.65
C VAL A 34 -8.74 11.85 -8.16
N PHE A 35 -9.81 11.31 -8.75
CA PHE A 35 -9.87 10.98 -10.19
C PHE A 35 -9.82 12.21 -11.11
N SER A 36 -9.98 13.41 -10.56
CA SER A 36 -9.93 14.69 -11.29
C SER A 36 -8.58 15.39 -11.23
N LEU A 37 -7.52 14.73 -10.71
CA LEU A 37 -6.19 15.32 -10.53
C LEU A 37 -5.29 15.01 -11.74
N PRO A 38 -5.14 15.94 -12.71
CA PRO A 38 -4.52 15.64 -14.01
C PRO A 38 -3.01 15.43 -13.92
N SER A 39 -2.36 16.02 -12.92
CA SER A 39 -0.90 16.00 -12.74
C SER A 39 -0.44 14.98 -11.69
N LEU A 40 -1.34 14.12 -11.19
CA LEU A 40 -1.00 13.19 -10.13
C LEU A 40 -0.09 12.07 -10.66
N ARG A 41 1.13 12.00 -10.12
CA ARG A 41 2.15 11.01 -10.52
C ARG A 41 2.35 9.91 -9.48
N VAL A 42 2.14 10.22 -8.21
CA VAL A 42 2.27 9.24 -7.12
C VAL A 42 1.00 9.24 -6.30
N LEU A 43 0.33 8.10 -6.20
CA LEU A 43 -0.81 7.88 -5.31
C LEU A 43 -0.48 6.77 -4.33
N ASN A 44 -0.48 7.10 -3.04
CA ASN A 44 -0.33 6.15 -1.95
C ASN A 44 -1.63 6.03 -1.17
N VAL A 45 -2.20 4.85 -1.07
CA VAL A 45 -3.43 4.52 -0.31
C VAL A 45 -3.17 3.33 0.61
N ARG A 46 -1.90 3.09 0.95
CA ARG A 46 -1.47 1.98 1.79
C ARG A 46 -2.15 2.06 3.15
N ASN A 47 -2.71 0.95 3.61
CA ASN A 47 -3.36 0.91 4.91
C ASN A 47 -2.66 -0.02 5.88
N LEU A 48 -1.56 0.44 6.49
CA LEU A 48 -0.95 -0.32 7.57
C LEU A 48 -1.93 -0.41 8.73
N MET A 49 -2.29 -1.63 9.09
CA MET A 49 -2.98 -1.95 10.32
C MET A 49 -2.22 -1.30 11.48
N LEU A 50 -2.79 -0.27 12.09
CA LEU A 50 -2.39 0.11 13.43
C LEU A 50 -2.92 -1.02 14.33
N PHE A 51 -2.02 -1.90 14.78
CA PHE A 51 -2.37 -2.86 15.81
C PHE A 51 -3.02 -2.09 16.97
N SER A 52 -4.15 -2.59 17.46
CA SER A 52 -4.79 -2.06 18.66
C SER A 52 -3.72 -1.90 19.76
N ASN A 53 -3.66 -0.72 20.39
CA ASN A 53 -2.77 -0.43 21.52
C ASN A 53 -3.22 -1.16 22.80
N GLN A 54 -3.69 -2.40 22.69
CA GLN A 54 -4.23 -3.20 23.79
C GLN A 54 -3.24 -3.29 24.96
N THR A 55 -1.94 -3.42 24.67
CA THR A 55 -0.87 -3.39 25.69
C THR A 55 -0.80 -2.07 26.47
N MET A 56 -1.05 -0.94 25.80
CA MET A 56 -1.06 0.38 26.44
C MET A 56 -2.30 0.55 27.33
N ILE A 57 -3.43 -0.04 26.92
CA ILE A 57 -4.68 -0.10 27.68
C ILE A 57 -4.51 -0.99 28.92
N ASP A 58 -3.93 -2.18 28.76
CA ASP A 58 -3.68 -3.10 29.86
C ASP A 58 -2.74 -2.47 30.91
N LEU A 59 -1.72 -1.71 30.46
CA LEU A 59 -0.84 -0.93 31.34
C LEU A 59 -1.56 0.24 32.05
N MET A 60 -2.56 0.86 31.43
CA MET A 60 -3.35 1.92 32.07
C MET A 60 -4.36 1.38 33.07
N LYS A 61 -4.89 0.17 32.86
CA LYS A 61 -5.80 -0.52 33.80
C LYS A 61 -5.10 -0.91 35.10
N GLU A 62 -3.80 -1.20 35.04
CA GLU A 62 -2.96 -1.49 36.21
C GLU A 62 -2.44 -0.21 36.92
N SER A 63 -2.82 0.98 36.44
CA SER A 63 -2.43 2.27 37.02
C SER A 63 -3.37 2.68 38.16
N PRO A 64 -2.90 3.36 39.24
CA PRO A 64 -3.70 3.69 40.43
C PRO A 64 -4.84 4.72 40.22
N PHE A 65 -5.29 4.95 38.98
CA PHE A 65 -6.40 5.84 38.64
C PHE A 65 -7.80 5.26 38.97
N GLU A 66 -7.86 4.09 39.62
CA GLU A 66 -9.10 3.40 40.01
C GLU A 66 -10.07 4.19 40.92
N GLN A 67 -9.68 5.37 41.41
CA GLN A 67 -10.49 6.10 42.39
C GLN A 67 -11.44 7.16 41.81
N ASP A 68 -11.44 7.39 40.50
CA ASP A 68 -12.41 8.28 39.85
C ASP A 68 -13.31 7.50 38.87
N PRO A 69 -14.50 7.08 39.31
CA PRO A 69 -15.46 6.35 38.47
C PRO A 69 -15.88 7.11 37.22
N ALA A 70 -15.86 8.45 37.23
CA ALA A 70 -16.23 9.26 36.07
C ALA A 70 -15.13 9.23 35.00
N LEU A 71 -13.86 9.23 35.42
CA LEU A 71 -12.70 9.10 34.54
C LEU A 71 -12.63 7.71 33.91
N LEU A 72 -12.92 6.65 34.70
CA LEU A 72 -13.08 5.28 34.21
C LEU A 72 -14.18 5.17 33.16
N THR A 73 -15.36 5.75 33.43
CA THR A 73 -16.49 5.73 32.48
C THR A 73 -16.14 6.47 31.19
N LEU A 74 -15.50 7.65 31.28
CA LEU A 74 -15.04 8.41 30.12
C LEU A 74 -13.96 7.68 29.32
N ILE A 75 -13.05 6.96 29.98
CA ILE A 75 -12.03 6.14 29.32
C ILE A 75 -12.69 4.93 28.66
N GLU A 76 -13.60 4.24 29.32
CA GLU A 76 -14.34 3.10 28.77
C GLU A 76 -15.23 3.51 27.58
N GLU A 77 -15.88 4.67 27.63
CA GLU A 77 -16.66 5.23 26.53
C GLU A 77 -15.77 5.64 25.36
N ALA A 78 -14.67 6.36 25.62
CA ALA A 78 -13.69 6.72 24.59
C ALA A 78 -13.02 5.47 23.98
N GLU A 79 -12.78 4.44 24.79
CA GLU A 79 -12.25 3.13 24.38
C GLU A 79 -13.30 2.35 23.58
N HIS A 80 -14.58 2.40 23.95
CA HIS A 80 -15.66 1.79 23.18
C HIS A 80 -15.74 2.42 21.80
N ASP A 81 -15.70 3.75 21.71
CA ASP A 81 -15.68 4.47 20.44
C ASP A 81 -14.43 4.14 19.61
N LEU A 82 -13.24 4.09 20.23
CA LEU A 82 -12.00 3.63 19.59
C LEU A 82 -12.08 2.17 19.12
N ARG A 83 -12.68 1.27 19.92
CA ARG A 83 -12.88 -0.15 19.60
C ARG A 83 -13.85 -0.29 18.44
N GLN A 84 -14.96 0.45 18.41
CA GLN A 84 -15.91 0.45 17.30
C GLN A 84 -15.26 1.01 16.02
N ASP A 85 -14.46 2.07 16.13
CA ASP A 85 -13.70 2.63 15.01
C ASP A 85 -12.58 1.71 14.48
N LEU A 86 -12.07 0.80 15.33
CA LEU A 86 -11.11 -0.26 15.00
C LEU A 86 -11.78 -1.57 14.53
N LEU A 87 -13.06 -1.79 14.83
CA LEU A 87 -13.83 -3.00 14.50
C LEU A 87 -14.39 -2.99 13.07
N VAL A 88 -14.55 -1.81 12.46
CA VAL A 88 -14.91 -1.72 11.05
C VAL A 88 -13.62 -1.80 10.23
N PRO A 89 -13.43 -2.81 9.36
CA PRO A 89 -12.28 -2.84 8.47
C PRO A 89 -12.35 -1.64 7.53
N LYS A 90 -11.58 -0.60 7.86
CA LYS A 90 -11.44 0.63 7.08
C LYS A 90 -10.43 0.45 5.95
N GLN A 91 -10.54 -0.67 5.23
CA GLN A 91 -9.62 -1.07 4.16
C GLN A 91 -10.34 -1.03 2.82
N LEU A 92 -9.59 -0.71 1.78
CA LEU A 92 -10.12 -0.67 0.42
C LEU A 92 -10.42 -2.11 -0.04
N GLN A 93 -11.68 -2.41 -0.33
CA GLN A 93 -12.11 -3.74 -0.82
C GLN A 93 -12.17 -3.83 -2.34
N THR A 94 -12.38 -2.69 -3.00
CA THR A 94 -12.46 -2.56 -4.46
C THR A 94 -11.69 -1.34 -4.93
N LEU A 95 -11.13 -1.40 -6.14
CA LEU A 95 -10.53 -0.27 -6.81
C LEU A 95 -11.45 0.21 -7.93
N ASP A 96 -11.88 1.47 -7.85
CA ASP A 96 -12.76 2.08 -8.85
C ASP A 96 -12.07 2.15 -10.23
N ALA A 97 -12.80 1.76 -11.29
CA ALA A 97 -12.31 1.76 -12.66
C ALA A 97 -11.87 3.16 -13.17
N ARG A 98 -12.35 4.23 -12.53
CA ARG A 98 -11.93 5.62 -12.78
C ARG A 98 -10.48 5.90 -12.42
N ILE A 99 -9.78 4.97 -11.75
CA ILE A 99 -8.33 5.06 -11.58
C ILE A 99 -7.61 5.29 -12.92
N SER A 100 -8.15 4.73 -14.01
CA SER A 100 -7.68 4.92 -15.39
C SER A 100 -7.69 6.37 -15.89
N GLN A 101 -8.41 7.28 -15.24
CA GLN A 101 -8.43 8.70 -15.58
C GLN A 101 -7.12 9.41 -15.18
N LEU A 102 -6.35 8.83 -14.26
CA LEU A 102 -5.07 9.36 -13.77
C LEU A 102 -3.93 9.05 -14.75
N THR A 103 -4.03 9.53 -15.98
CA THR A 103 -3.12 9.16 -17.08
C THR A 103 -1.65 9.51 -16.83
N ALA A 104 -1.36 10.46 -15.93
CA ALA A 104 0.00 10.83 -15.51
C ALA A 104 0.58 9.94 -14.40
N LEU A 105 -0.20 8.99 -13.84
CA LEU A 105 0.20 8.19 -12.69
C LEU A 105 1.37 7.26 -13.03
N GLU A 106 2.42 7.34 -12.22
CA GLU A 106 3.65 6.56 -12.35
C GLU A 106 3.81 5.55 -11.22
N THR A 107 3.31 5.88 -10.02
CA THR A 107 3.36 5.01 -8.85
C THR A 107 1.99 4.93 -8.20
N LEU A 108 1.51 3.70 -8.00
CA LEU A 108 0.29 3.39 -7.27
C LEU A 108 0.61 2.41 -6.14
N ASP A 109 0.46 2.86 -4.90
CA ASP A 109 0.60 2.01 -3.71
C ASP A 109 -0.78 1.75 -3.08
N LEU A 110 -1.18 0.49 -3.12
CA LEU A 110 -2.43 -0.04 -2.57
C LEU A 110 -2.15 -1.16 -1.56
N GLY A 111 -0.92 -1.26 -1.04
CA GLY A 111 -0.54 -2.33 -0.13
C GLY A 111 -1.34 -2.32 1.17
N PHE A 112 -1.45 -3.49 1.82
CA PHE A 112 -2.16 -3.66 3.09
C PHE A 112 -3.65 -3.24 3.01
N ASN A 113 -4.34 -3.65 1.96
CA ASN A 113 -5.79 -3.44 1.80
C ASN A 113 -6.52 -4.80 1.73
N GLN A 114 -7.79 -4.81 1.33
CA GLN A 114 -8.59 -6.03 1.17
C GLN A 114 -9.06 -6.19 -0.27
N LEU A 115 -8.27 -5.72 -1.24
CA LEU A 115 -8.64 -5.80 -2.65
C LEU A 115 -8.78 -7.27 -3.05
N THR A 116 -9.96 -7.62 -3.55
CA THR A 116 -10.25 -8.98 -4.05
C THR A 116 -10.08 -9.10 -5.56
N HIS A 117 -10.14 -7.96 -6.27
CA HIS A 117 -9.96 -7.87 -7.72
C HIS A 117 -9.45 -6.48 -8.12
N LEU A 118 -8.90 -6.39 -9.33
CA LEU A 118 -8.50 -5.14 -9.96
C LEU A 118 -9.37 -4.86 -11.20
N PRO A 119 -9.71 -3.60 -11.50
CA PRO A 119 -10.43 -3.27 -12.72
C PRO A 119 -9.56 -3.49 -13.95
N GLU A 120 -10.12 -4.03 -15.03
CA GLU A 120 -9.45 -4.19 -16.33
C GLU A 120 -8.91 -2.85 -16.88
N THR A 121 -9.56 -1.73 -16.52
CA THR A 121 -9.15 -0.38 -16.93
C THR A 121 -7.84 0.07 -16.29
N LEU A 122 -7.29 -0.63 -15.28
CA LEU A 122 -5.98 -0.30 -14.70
C LEU A 122 -4.87 -0.33 -15.76
N SER A 123 -5.03 -1.17 -16.79
CA SER A 123 -4.15 -1.27 -17.96
C SER A 123 -4.07 0.02 -18.79
N HIS A 124 -5.05 0.93 -18.65
CA HIS A 124 -5.10 2.21 -19.36
C HIS A 124 -4.27 3.31 -18.68
N LEU A 125 -3.35 2.97 -17.77
CA LEU A 125 -2.40 3.89 -17.16
C LEU A 125 -1.06 3.85 -17.92
N PRO A 126 -0.87 4.65 -18.99
CA PRO A 126 0.25 4.50 -19.92
C PRO A 126 1.61 4.80 -19.28
N ASN A 127 1.62 5.51 -18.14
CA ASN A 127 2.82 5.94 -17.44
C ASN A 127 3.12 5.11 -16.19
N LEU A 128 2.31 4.11 -15.85
CA LEU A 128 2.49 3.37 -14.59
C LEU A 128 3.79 2.55 -14.63
N ARG A 129 4.68 2.83 -13.69
CA ARG A 129 5.99 2.18 -13.52
C ARG A 129 6.04 1.31 -12.27
N ARG A 130 5.30 1.68 -11.22
CA ARG A 130 5.29 0.97 -9.95
C ARG A 130 3.86 0.72 -9.49
N LEU A 131 3.54 -0.55 -9.26
CA LEU A 131 2.26 -0.99 -8.74
C LEU A 131 2.50 -1.89 -7.51
N LEU A 132 2.17 -1.36 -6.33
CA LEU A 132 2.30 -2.09 -5.06
C LEU A 132 0.92 -2.54 -4.60
N LEU A 133 0.75 -3.85 -4.48
CA LEU A 133 -0.50 -4.54 -4.15
C LEU A 133 -0.28 -5.59 -3.05
N ASN A 134 0.88 -5.56 -2.39
CA ASN A 134 1.23 -6.52 -1.36
C ASN A 134 0.20 -6.53 -0.22
N ASP A 135 0.00 -7.68 0.41
CA ASP A 135 -0.94 -7.88 1.53
C ASP A 135 -2.36 -7.42 1.18
N ASN A 136 -2.93 -8.05 0.14
CA ASN A 136 -4.33 -7.92 -0.28
C ASN A 136 -4.97 -9.32 -0.39
N GLN A 137 -6.18 -9.43 -0.94
CA GLN A 137 -6.92 -10.68 -1.10
C GLN A 137 -7.10 -11.08 -2.57
N LEU A 138 -6.16 -10.71 -3.44
CA LEU A 138 -6.22 -11.00 -4.86
C LEU A 138 -5.99 -12.51 -5.10
N THR A 139 -6.94 -13.16 -5.76
CA THR A 139 -6.78 -14.55 -6.23
C THR A 139 -6.25 -14.63 -7.66
N ALA A 140 -6.44 -13.56 -8.43
CA ALA A 140 -5.90 -13.36 -9.77
C ALA A 140 -5.67 -11.86 -10.03
N VAL A 141 -4.89 -11.57 -11.08
CA VAL A 141 -4.77 -10.22 -11.65
C VAL A 141 -5.28 -10.23 -13.09
N PRO A 142 -5.85 -9.12 -13.58
CA PRO A 142 -6.42 -9.05 -14.93
C PRO A 142 -5.34 -9.25 -15.99
N THR A 143 -5.68 -9.98 -17.06
CA THR A 143 -4.73 -10.25 -18.16
C THR A 143 -4.30 -8.97 -18.88
N SER A 144 -5.15 -7.93 -18.86
CA SER A 144 -4.84 -6.60 -19.38
C SER A 144 -3.66 -5.91 -18.67
N LEU A 145 -3.25 -6.36 -17.48
CA LEU A 145 -2.08 -5.83 -16.79
C LEU A 145 -0.79 -5.99 -17.62
N ALA A 146 -0.75 -6.95 -18.55
CA ALA A 146 0.33 -7.12 -19.53
C ALA A 146 0.48 -5.92 -20.50
N GLN A 147 -0.55 -5.08 -20.65
CA GLN A 147 -0.51 -3.88 -21.49
C GLN A 147 0.23 -2.71 -20.84
N LEU A 148 0.56 -2.79 -19.55
CA LEU A 148 1.39 -1.81 -18.85
C LEU A 148 2.86 -1.95 -19.26
N VAL A 149 3.19 -1.51 -20.47
CA VAL A 149 4.53 -1.67 -21.09
C VAL A 149 5.65 -0.91 -20.35
N ARG A 150 5.29 0.08 -19.54
CA ARG A 150 6.22 0.86 -18.70
C ARG A 150 6.34 0.33 -17.28
N LEU A 151 5.60 -0.72 -16.92
CA LEU A 151 5.68 -1.28 -15.57
C LEU A 151 7.10 -1.83 -15.34
N GLU A 152 7.70 -1.42 -14.23
CA GLU A 152 9.05 -1.78 -13.81
C GLU A 152 9.04 -2.53 -12.49
N LEU A 153 8.00 -2.33 -11.69
CA LEU A 153 7.82 -2.97 -10.41
C LEU A 153 6.36 -3.30 -10.20
N LEU A 154 6.12 -4.58 -9.92
CA LEU A 154 4.86 -5.11 -9.45
C LEU A 154 5.12 -5.88 -8.16
N ASP A 155 4.45 -5.52 -7.08
CA ASP A 155 4.50 -6.27 -5.82
C ASP A 155 3.11 -6.84 -5.50
N LEU A 156 3.02 -8.17 -5.50
CA LEU A 156 1.82 -8.96 -5.20
C LEU A 156 2.00 -9.85 -3.98
N THR A 157 3.10 -9.69 -3.22
CA THR A 157 3.39 -10.53 -2.05
C THR A 157 2.23 -10.55 -1.06
N GLY A 158 1.99 -11.66 -0.37
CA GLY A 158 0.90 -11.74 0.61
C GLY A 158 -0.51 -11.73 -0.01
N ASN A 159 -0.65 -12.01 -1.31
CA ASN A 159 -1.94 -12.28 -1.95
C ASN A 159 -2.14 -13.79 -2.20
N PRO A 160 -3.35 -14.34 -2.05
CA PRO A 160 -3.67 -15.74 -2.30
C PRO A 160 -3.82 -16.06 -3.81
N LEU A 161 -2.82 -15.71 -4.63
CA LEU A 161 -2.86 -15.90 -6.08
C LEU A 161 -2.88 -17.38 -6.45
N GLU A 162 -3.87 -17.79 -7.25
CA GLU A 162 -3.97 -19.16 -7.75
C GLU A 162 -2.91 -19.47 -8.83
N THR A 163 -2.51 -18.44 -9.58
CA THR A 163 -1.53 -18.55 -10.67
C THR A 163 -0.58 -17.37 -10.69
N LYS A 164 0.66 -17.61 -11.14
CA LYS A 164 1.63 -16.54 -11.41
C LYS A 164 1.17 -15.77 -12.66
N PRO A 165 1.05 -14.43 -12.61
CA PRO A 165 0.72 -13.65 -13.79
C PRO A 165 1.84 -13.71 -14.83
N VAL A 166 1.44 -13.72 -16.10
CA VAL A 166 2.37 -13.70 -17.24
C VAL A 166 2.58 -12.25 -17.67
N LEU A 167 3.71 -11.67 -17.28
CA LEU A 167 4.08 -10.28 -17.55
C LEU A 167 5.49 -10.22 -18.14
N THR A 168 5.62 -10.59 -19.41
CA THR A 168 6.92 -10.77 -20.08
C THR A 168 7.77 -9.50 -20.11
N GLN A 169 7.14 -8.32 -20.06
CA GLN A 169 7.84 -7.04 -19.97
C GLN A 169 8.66 -6.89 -18.67
N LEU A 170 8.34 -7.69 -17.65
CA LEU A 170 9.03 -7.72 -16.37
C LEU A 170 10.10 -8.81 -16.27
N ASP A 171 10.22 -9.71 -17.27
CA ASP A 171 11.21 -10.81 -17.26
C ASP A 171 12.64 -10.30 -17.13
N LYS A 172 12.94 -9.12 -17.70
CA LYS A 172 14.25 -8.47 -17.56
C LYS A 172 14.61 -8.17 -16.10
N TYR A 173 13.63 -7.89 -15.24
CA TYR A 173 13.85 -7.59 -13.83
C TYR A 173 14.05 -8.85 -12.98
N GLU A 174 13.43 -9.98 -13.35
CA GLU A 174 13.72 -11.29 -12.72
C GLU A 174 15.20 -11.66 -12.92
N ALA A 175 15.76 -11.42 -14.11
CA ALA A 175 17.19 -11.64 -14.37
C ALA A 175 18.09 -10.72 -13.52
N TYR A 176 17.76 -9.43 -13.41
CA TYR A 176 18.48 -8.50 -12.52
C TYR A 176 18.39 -8.94 -11.06
N LYS A 177 17.20 -9.32 -10.58
CA LYS A 177 16.98 -9.81 -9.22
C LYS A 177 17.80 -11.06 -8.92
N ALA A 178 17.82 -12.03 -9.84
CA ALA A 178 18.63 -13.24 -9.71
C ALA A 178 20.13 -12.92 -9.60
N HIS A 179 20.61 -11.96 -10.39
CA HIS A 179 22.00 -11.50 -10.33
C HIS A 179 22.36 -10.91 -8.96
N PHE A 180 21.56 -9.98 -8.43
CA PHE A 180 21.78 -9.40 -7.10
C PHE A 180 21.64 -10.44 -5.97
N LYS A 181 20.68 -11.37 -6.10
CA LYS A 181 20.51 -12.48 -5.15
C LYS A 181 21.75 -13.36 -5.07
N GLN A 182 22.36 -13.67 -6.20
CA GLN A 182 23.58 -14.46 -6.24
C GLN A 182 24.76 -13.71 -5.60
N GLN A 183 24.99 -12.46 -5.98
CA GLN A 183 26.04 -11.64 -5.36
C GLN A 183 25.84 -11.50 -3.85
N ARG A 184 24.58 -11.33 -3.40
CA ARG A 184 24.25 -11.27 -1.97
C ARG A 184 24.63 -12.56 -1.26
N SER A 185 24.32 -13.71 -1.85
CA SER A 185 24.72 -15.00 -1.28
C SER A 185 26.23 -15.14 -1.17
N ASP A 186 26.98 -14.66 -2.16
CA ASP A 186 28.44 -14.71 -2.17
C ASP A 186 29.05 -13.75 -1.14
N ALA A 187 28.48 -12.55 -0.97
CA ALA A 187 28.86 -11.60 0.08
C ALA A 187 28.68 -12.20 1.49
N PHE A 188 27.54 -12.85 1.76
CA PHE A 188 27.32 -13.51 3.04
C PHE A 188 28.27 -14.69 3.27
N ARG A 189 28.60 -15.48 2.23
CA ARG A 189 29.63 -16.53 2.34
C ARG A 189 31.01 -15.97 2.66
N ALA A 190 31.34 -14.81 2.10
CA ALA A 190 32.56 -14.06 2.37
C ALA A 190 32.55 -13.33 3.72
N LYS A 191 31.43 -13.37 4.46
CA LYS A 191 31.19 -12.62 5.71
C LYS A 191 31.23 -11.09 5.53
N ASP A 192 31.01 -10.60 4.32
CA ASP A 192 30.87 -9.18 4.01
C ASP A 192 29.40 -8.77 4.19
N LEU A 193 29.05 -8.44 5.44
CA LEU A 193 27.69 -8.12 5.84
C LEU A 193 27.21 -6.80 5.23
N ASP A 194 28.09 -5.80 5.10
CA ASP A 194 27.74 -4.49 4.54
C ASP A 194 27.38 -4.61 3.06
N MET A 195 28.17 -5.36 2.29
CA MET A 195 27.86 -5.66 0.90
C MET A 195 26.60 -6.52 0.78
N GLY A 196 26.42 -7.51 1.66
CA GLY A 196 25.23 -8.36 1.68
C GLY A 196 23.93 -7.56 1.90
N VAL A 197 23.94 -6.60 2.83
CA VAL A 197 22.81 -5.70 3.09
C VAL A 197 22.56 -4.75 1.91
N TRP A 198 23.61 -4.16 1.35
CA TRP A 198 23.48 -3.29 0.17
C TRP A 198 22.88 -4.03 -1.04
N LEU A 199 23.36 -5.24 -1.32
CA LEU A 199 22.85 -6.09 -2.40
C LEU A 199 21.42 -6.54 -2.16
N PHE A 200 21.03 -6.77 -0.90
CA PHE A 200 19.64 -7.06 -0.55
C PHE A 200 18.72 -5.89 -0.88
N GLN A 201 19.12 -4.67 -0.52
CA GLN A 201 18.36 -3.47 -0.87
C GLN A 201 18.26 -3.28 -2.38
N LYS A 202 19.34 -3.58 -3.12
CA LYS A 202 19.32 -3.57 -4.58
C LYS A 202 18.38 -4.62 -5.14
N GLU A 203 18.45 -5.87 -4.69
CA GLU A 203 17.55 -6.96 -5.08
C GLU A 203 16.07 -6.58 -4.90
N ILE A 204 15.72 -5.94 -3.78
CA ILE A 204 14.34 -5.47 -3.51
C ILE A 204 13.96 -4.28 -4.43
N SER A 205 14.93 -3.46 -4.83
CA SER A 205 14.68 -2.28 -5.67
C SER A 205 14.42 -2.59 -7.16
N TYR A 206 14.82 -3.77 -7.64
CA TYR A 206 14.55 -4.23 -9.01
C TYR A 206 13.25 -5.05 -9.03
N GLY A 207 12.25 -4.56 -9.75
CA GLY A 207 10.89 -5.02 -9.59
C GLY A 207 10.53 -6.31 -10.34
N LEU A 208 10.23 -7.36 -9.59
CA LEU A 208 9.03 -8.18 -9.70
C LEU A 208 8.94 -8.87 -8.33
N VAL A 209 7.85 -8.68 -7.60
CA VAL A 209 7.66 -9.34 -6.31
C VAL A 209 6.32 -10.06 -6.33
N LEU A 210 6.41 -11.37 -6.29
CA LEU A 210 5.35 -12.35 -6.07
C LEU A 210 5.65 -12.99 -4.72
#